data_AF-A0A9D8X3P2-F1
#
_entry.id   AF-A0A9D8X3P2-F1
#
_cell.length_a   1.000
_cell.length_b   1.000
_cell.length_c   1.000
_cell.angle_alpha   90.00
_cell.angle_beta   90.00
_cell.angle_gamma   90.00
#
_symmetry.space_group_name_H-M   'P 1'
#
loop_
_entity.id
_entity.type
_entity.pdbx_description
1 polymer ?
#
loop_
_entity_poly.entity_id
_entity_poly.type
_entity_poly.pdbx_seq_one_letter_code
_entity_poly.pdbx_strand_id
1 'polypeptide(L)'
;MGKNYPQGALDEMEPTTVQEIVTSLKELHDMGKPGTDAEIKKRIDDYFSFCQRSSIRPGIESLCMALHISRTTLFNWNNGTNCSKECQELIQSAKSFIGAYIEQAMLGGKISPPSGIFLMKNWLSYKDAISIEESIPGTTEKRALSAAELPKLGEFKQMQSEDLPRLGAIKEWEGEEND
;
A
#
# COMPACT_ATOMS: atom_id res chain seq x y z
N MET A 1 13.88 -23.27 15.74
CA MET A 1 13.16 -22.52 14.68
C MET A 1 12.49 -21.34 15.36
N GLY A 2 13.10 -20.15 15.29
CA GLY A 2 12.62 -18.97 16.01
C GLY A 2 11.28 -18.54 15.46
N LYS A 3 10.31 -18.29 16.36
CA LYS A 3 8.97 -17.84 16.01
C LYS A 3 9.05 -16.37 15.54
N ASN A 4 9.43 -16.15 14.28
CA ASN A 4 9.41 -14.84 13.60
C ASN A 4 7.98 -14.40 13.26
N TYR A 5 7.11 -14.33 14.27
CA TYR A 5 5.80 -13.69 14.11
C TYR A 5 5.90 -12.25 14.63
N PRO A 6 5.24 -11.27 13.98
CA PRO A 6 5.31 -9.87 14.37
C PRO A 6 5.01 -9.62 15.85
N GLN A 7 4.14 -10.44 16.45
CA GLN A 7 3.79 -10.36 17.86
C GLN A 7 4.98 -10.62 18.80
N GLY A 8 5.85 -11.60 18.48
CA GLY A 8 7.01 -11.90 19.32
C GLY A 8 7.97 -10.72 19.42
N ALA A 9 8.13 -9.97 18.32
CA ALA A 9 8.96 -8.76 18.32
C ALA A 9 8.36 -7.62 19.17
N LEU A 10 7.05 -7.58 19.36
CA LEU A 10 6.40 -6.61 20.25
C LEU A 10 6.57 -7.02 21.72
N ASP A 11 6.44 -8.32 22.02
CA ASP A 11 6.58 -8.85 23.38
C ASP A 11 8.01 -8.74 23.90
N GLU A 12 9.01 -8.76 23.00
CA GLU A 12 10.44 -8.60 23.30
C GLU A 12 10.89 -7.13 23.41
N MET A 13 10.00 -6.15 23.23
CA MET A 13 10.36 -4.74 23.37
C MET A 13 10.76 -4.41 24.81
N GLU A 14 11.87 -3.69 24.98
CA GLU A 14 12.29 -3.18 26.27
C GLU A 14 11.18 -2.34 26.93
N PRO A 15 10.83 -2.59 28.22
CA PRO A 15 9.74 -1.87 28.89
C PRO A 15 9.92 -0.35 28.89
N THR A 16 11.16 0.13 28.97
CA THR A 16 11.49 1.56 28.88
C THR A 16 11.13 2.15 27.53
N THR A 17 11.42 1.44 26.44
CA THR A 17 11.03 1.83 25.08
C THR A 17 9.51 1.88 24.94
N VAL A 18 8.79 0.90 25.50
CA VAL A 18 7.31 0.91 25.50
C VAL A 18 6.79 2.14 26.26
N GLN A 19 7.32 2.41 27.46
CA GLN A 19 6.92 3.56 28.28
C GLN A 19 7.17 4.89 27.55
N GLU A 20 8.34 5.06 26.94
CA GLU A 20 8.70 6.25 26.18
C GLU A 20 7.74 6.47 25.00
N ILE A 21 7.46 5.43 24.21
CA ILE A 21 6.55 5.51 23.07
C ILE A 21 5.13 5.86 23.50
N VAL A 22 4.60 5.18 24.53
CA VAL A 22 3.22 5.41 24.99
C VAL A 22 3.07 6.83 25.56
N THR A 23 4.03 7.27 26.39
CA THR A 23 4.04 8.63 26.96
C THR A 23 4.05 9.67 25.84
N SER A 24 4.94 9.49 24.89
CA SER A 24 5.09 10.34 23.71
C SER A 24 3.80 10.47 22.89
N LEU A 25 3.15 9.35 22.59
CA LEU A 25 1.90 9.33 21.82
C LEU A 25 0.74 9.95 22.61
N LYS A 26 0.74 9.77 23.94
CA LYS A 26 -0.27 10.34 24.84
C LYS A 26 -0.19 11.87 24.88
N GLU A 27 1.02 12.42 24.95
CA GLU A 27 1.25 13.88 24.88
C GLU A 27 0.68 14.48 23.59
N LEU A 28 0.92 13.84 22.45
CA LEU A 28 0.36 14.27 21.16
C LEU A 28 -1.17 14.21 21.15
N HIS A 29 -1.76 13.16 21.72
CA HIS A 29 -3.20 12.93 21.70
C HIS A 29 -3.98 13.88 22.62
N ASP A 30 -3.44 14.21 23.79
CA ASP A 30 -4.17 14.94 24.84
C ASP A 30 -4.42 16.42 24.53
N MET A 31 -3.79 16.95 23.47
CA MET A 31 -4.04 18.32 22.98
C MET A 31 -5.43 18.50 22.35
N GLY A 32 -6.19 17.44 22.07
CA GLY A 32 -7.53 17.50 21.46
C GLY A 32 -7.50 17.88 19.97
N LYS A 33 -8.64 18.17 19.33
CA LYS A 33 -8.67 18.53 17.89
C LYS A 33 -8.46 20.04 17.68
N PRO A 34 -7.61 20.50 16.74
CA PRO A 34 -7.48 21.92 16.42
C PRO A 34 -8.76 22.48 15.80
N GLY A 35 -9.09 23.73 16.15
CA GLY A 35 -10.26 24.45 15.63
C GLY A 35 -9.95 25.42 14.50
N THR A 36 -8.70 25.88 14.36
CA THR A 36 -8.29 26.86 13.33
C THR A 36 -7.07 26.41 12.52
N ASP A 37 -6.89 26.97 11.33
CA ASP A 37 -5.75 26.65 10.45
C ASP A 37 -4.39 27.02 11.09
N ALA A 38 -4.35 28.12 11.85
CA ALA A 38 -3.17 28.50 12.63
C ALA A 38 -2.82 27.46 13.71
N GLU A 39 -3.83 26.89 14.38
CA GLU A 39 -3.62 25.80 15.34
C GLU A 39 -3.18 24.50 14.64
N ILE A 40 -3.73 24.19 13.46
CA ILE A 40 -3.30 23.04 12.66
C ILE A 40 -1.82 23.20 12.30
N LYS A 41 -1.43 24.36 11.78
CA LYS A 41 -0.03 24.66 11.45
C LYS A 41 0.87 24.49 12.67
N LYS A 42 0.49 25.10 13.79
CA LYS A 42 1.27 25.01 15.03
C LYS A 42 1.43 23.55 15.48
N ARG A 43 0.37 22.74 15.43
CA ARG A 43 0.44 21.32 15.82
C ARG A 43 1.32 20.49 14.91
N ILE A 44 1.30 20.75 13.60
CA ILE A 44 2.20 20.10 12.65
C ILE A 44 3.66 20.43 12.99
N ASP A 45 3.96 21.72 13.24
CA ASP A 45 5.30 22.18 13.59
C ASP A 45 5.76 21.62 14.96
N ASP A 46 4.86 21.62 15.95
CA ASP A 46 5.09 21.01 17.27
C ASP A 46 5.34 19.50 17.16
N TYR A 47 4.58 18.81 16.30
CA TYR A 47 4.72 17.37 16.05
C TYR A 47 6.07 17.01 15.44
N PHE A 48 6.54 17.73 14.42
CA PHE A 48 7.86 17.47 13.86
C PHE A 48 8.99 17.80 14.85
N SER A 49 8.84 18.89 15.62
CA SER A 49 9.76 19.22 16.72
C SER A 49 9.76 18.13 17.80
N PHE A 50 8.59 17.55 18.07
CA PHE A 50 8.44 16.43 18.98
C PHE A 50 9.17 15.18 18.47
N CYS A 51 8.97 14.79 17.21
CA CYS A 51 9.69 13.67 16.58
C CYS A 51 11.21 13.84 16.67
N GLN A 52 11.71 15.06 16.45
CA GLN A 52 13.14 15.35 16.56
C GLN A 52 13.68 15.16 17.98
N ARG A 53 12.95 15.62 19.01
CA ARG A 53 13.40 15.54 20.42
C ARG A 53 13.24 14.16 21.04
N SER A 54 12.17 13.44 20.70
CA SER A 54 11.86 12.10 21.23
C SER A 54 12.51 10.97 20.44
N SER A 55 13.20 11.27 19.33
CA SER A 55 13.70 10.27 18.36
C SER A 55 12.60 9.37 17.78
N ILE A 56 11.33 9.77 17.89
CA ILE A 56 10.22 9.06 17.26
C ILE A 56 10.19 9.41 15.78
N ARG A 57 10.14 8.37 14.95
CA ARG A 57 10.09 8.53 13.50
C ARG A 57 8.73 9.11 13.07
N PRO A 58 8.71 10.16 12.24
CA PRO A 58 7.45 10.73 11.79
C PRO A 58 6.72 9.75 10.87
N GLY A 59 5.42 9.58 11.09
CA GLY A 59 4.53 8.78 10.26
C GLY A 59 3.11 9.33 10.19
N ILE A 60 2.27 8.70 9.36
CA ILE A 60 0.89 9.16 9.15
C ILE A 60 0.01 8.95 10.38
N GLU A 61 0.14 7.81 11.07
CA GLU A 61 -0.68 7.53 12.25
C GLU A 61 -0.33 8.45 13.42
N SER A 62 0.95 8.69 13.67
CA SER A 62 1.41 9.61 14.72
C SER A 62 1.04 11.07 14.40
N LEU A 63 1.01 11.46 13.13
CA LEU A 63 0.48 12.77 12.71
C LEU A 63 -1.03 12.87 12.98
N CYS A 64 -1.80 11.82 12.68
CA CYS A 64 -3.22 11.76 13.02
C CYS A 64 -3.45 11.91 14.53
N MET A 65 -2.61 11.28 15.36
CA MET A 65 -2.66 11.43 16.83
C MET A 65 -2.40 12.87 17.26
N ALA A 66 -1.37 13.53 16.71
CA ALA A 66 -1.02 14.92 17.02
C ALA A 66 -2.12 15.93 16.66
N LEU A 67 -2.87 15.64 15.59
CA LEU A 67 -4.01 16.43 15.15
C LEU A 67 -5.33 15.98 15.79
N HIS A 68 -5.34 14.88 16.54
CA HIS A 68 -6.53 14.26 17.12
C HIS A 68 -7.63 14.02 16.06
N ILE A 69 -7.24 13.42 14.93
CA ILE A 69 -8.14 13.09 13.82
C ILE A 69 -7.97 11.64 13.40
N SER A 70 -8.96 11.09 12.70
CA SER A 70 -8.84 9.78 12.06
C SER A 70 -8.10 9.86 10.73
N ARG A 71 -7.59 8.71 10.26
CA ARG A 71 -7.05 8.60 8.89
C ARG A 71 -8.03 9.05 7.80
N THR A 72 -9.31 8.76 7.98
CA THR A 72 -10.35 9.17 7.02
C THR A 72 -10.45 10.70 6.96
N THR A 73 -10.38 11.38 8.11
CA THR A 73 -10.35 12.84 8.16
C THR A 73 -9.09 13.39 7.49
N LEU A 74 -7.91 12.83 7.79
CA LEU A 74 -6.67 13.24 7.14
C LEU A 74 -6.73 13.07 5.62
N PHE A 75 -7.27 11.95 5.14
CA PHE A 75 -7.47 11.68 3.72
C PHE A 75 -8.39 12.70 3.07
N ASN A 76 -9.53 13.00 3.71
CA ASN A 76 -10.47 14.01 3.23
C ASN A 76 -9.81 15.38 3.14
N TRP A 77 -9.11 15.80 4.20
CA TRP A 77 -8.40 17.09 4.24
C TRP A 77 -7.32 17.19 3.17
N ASN A 78 -6.55 16.12 2.95
CA ASN A 78 -5.55 16.06 1.89
C ASN A 78 -6.16 16.29 0.50
N ASN A 79 -7.38 15.80 0.28
CA ASN A 79 -8.10 15.94 -0.99
C ASN A 79 -8.95 17.22 -1.07
N GLY A 80 -8.91 18.09 -0.06
CA GLY A 80 -9.67 19.35 -0.04
C GLY A 80 -11.14 19.19 0.37
N THR A 81 -11.49 18.04 0.97
CA THR A 81 -12.84 17.75 1.43
C THR A 81 -12.97 18.06 2.93
N ASN A 82 -14.00 18.82 3.31
CA ASN A 82 -14.30 19.18 4.72
C ASN A 82 -13.14 19.90 5.44
N CYS A 83 -12.37 20.71 4.71
CA CYS A 83 -11.34 21.60 5.26
C CYS A 83 -11.23 22.89 4.44
N SER A 84 -10.52 23.88 4.98
CA SER A 84 -10.13 25.06 4.21
C SER A 84 -9.03 24.72 3.21
N LYS A 85 -8.78 25.65 2.26
CA LYS A 85 -7.65 25.54 1.33
C LYS A 85 -6.30 25.56 2.05
N GLU A 86 -6.17 26.42 3.06
CA GLU A 86 -4.95 26.50 3.86
C GLU A 86 -4.69 25.20 4.65
N CYS A 87 -5.73 24.64 5.28
CA CYS A 87 -5.64 23.32 5.91
C CYS A 87 -5.19 22.25 4.90
N GLN A 88 -5.74 22.23 3.68
CA GLN A 88 -5.33 21.28 2.65
C GLN A 88 -3.83 21.41 2.33
N GLU A 89 -3.34 22.64 2.11
CA GLU A 89 -1.94 22.92 1.80
C GLU A 89 -1.01 22.49 2.95
N LEU A 90 -1.39 22.78 4.20
CA LEU A 90 -0.66 22.36 5.40
C LEU A 90 -0.56 20.82 5.50
N ILE A 91 -1.68 20.12 5.28
CA ILE A 91 -1.73 18.65 5.37
C ILE A 91 -0.93 18.00 4.23
N GLN A 92 -1.05 18.52 3.01
CA GLN A 92 -0.24 18.04 1.88
C GLN A 92 1.26 18.27 2.13
N SER A 93 1.63 19.44 2.65
CA SER A 93 3.02 19.75 3.01
C SER A 93 3.55 18.80 4.08
N ALA A 94 2.79 18.55 5.15
CA ALA A 94 3.16 17.61 6.20
C ALA A 94 3.34 16.17 5.67
N LYS A 95 2.44 15.71 4.80
CA LYS A 95 2.57 14.38 4.17
C LYS A 95 3.78 14.29 3.25
N SER A 96 4.05 15.34 2.46
CA SER A 96 5.24 15.41 1.61
C SER A 96 6.53 15.37 2.43
N PHE A 97 6.57 16.04 3.59
CA PHE A 97 7.70 15.97 4.51
C PHE A 97 7.94 14.54 5.02
N ILE A 98 6.87 13.84 5.46
CA ILE A 98 6.95 12.44 5.88
C ILE A 98 7.44 11.55 4.71
N GLY A 99 6.99 11.83 3.49
CA GLY A 99 7.47 11.12 2.30
C GLY A 99 8.95 11.32 2.04
N ALA A 100 9.43 12.57 2.08
CA ALA A 100 10.85 12.88 1.94
C ALA A 100 11.68 12.21 3.04
N TYR A 101 11.19 12.16 4.28
CA TYR A 101 11.84 11.42 5.37
C TYR A 101 12.00 9.92 5.05
N ILE A 102 10.94 9.26 4.58
CA ILE A 102 10.99 7.82 4.22
C ILE A 102 11.94 7.60 3.03
N GLU A 103 11.92 8.50 2.05
CA GLU A 103 12.82 8.45 0.90
C GLU A 103 14.28 8.51 1.36
N GLN A 104 14.64 9.49 2.19
CA GLN A 104 16.00 9.63 2.71
C GLN A 104 16.40 8.43 3.58
N ALA A 105 15.49 7.90 4.39
CA ALA A 105 15.74 6.72 5.20
C ALA A 105 15.95 5.46 4.35
N MET A 106 15.25 5.34 3.22
CA MET A 106 15.40 4.24 2.26
C MET A 106 16.71 4.38 1.47
N LEU A 107 17.01 5.56 0.92
CA LEU A 107 18.26 5.84 0.20
C LEU A 107 19.50 5.66 1.10
N GLY A 108 19.38 6.01 2.39
CA GLY A 108 20.43 5.82 3.39
C GLY A 108 20.52 4.39 3.95
N GLY A 109 19.74 3.43 3.44
CA GLY A 109 19.77 2.03 3.88
C GLY A 109 19.27 1.77 5.31
N LYS A 110 18.55 2.73 5.90
CA LYS A 110 17.98 2.62 7.26
C LYS A 110 16.65 1.89 7.28
N ILE A 111 15.96 1.83 6.14
CA ILE A 111 14.72 1.08 5.94
C ILE A 111 14.94 0.12 4.77
N SER A 112 14.50 -1.12 4.92
CA SER A 112 14.57 -2.09 3.83
C SER A 112 13.66 -1.68 2.67
N PRO A 113 14.07 -1.86 1.39
CA PRO A 113 13.25 -1.46 0.25
C PRO A 113 11.79 -1.97 0.29
N PRO A 114 11.50 -3.25 0.67
CA PRO A 114 10.11 -3.71 0.78
C PRO A 114 9.28 -2.92 1.80
N SER A 115 9.87 -2.56 2.95
CA SER A 115 9.20 -1.75 3.97
C SER A 115 8.96 -0.32 3.48
N GLY A 116 9.96 0.27 2.81
CA GLY A 116 9.83 1.58 2.18
C GLY A 116 8.68 1.61 1.17
N ILE A 117 8.66 0.66 0.23
CA ILE A 117 7.58 0.51 -0.77
C ILE A 117 6.22 0.37 -0.08
N PHE A 118 6.11 -0.49 0.94
CA PHE A 118 4.87 -0.66 1.70
C PHE A 118 4.38 0.66 2.29
N LEU A 119 5.26 1.43 2.94
CA LEU A 119 4.91 2.72 3.52
C LEU A 119 4.50 3.73 2.44
N MET A 120 5.28 3.88 1.36
CA MET A 120 4.96 4.82 0.27
C MET A 120 3.59 4.52 -0.36
N LYS A 121 3.26 3.25 -0.60
CA LYS A 121 1.96 2.86 -1.18
C LYS A 121 0.80 3.19 -0.24
N ASN A 122 0.94 2.87 1.04
CA ASN A 122 -0.13 3.08 2.02
C ASN A 122 -0.30 4.54 2.44
N TRP A 123 0.78 5.32 2.48
CA TRP A 123 0.78 6.67 3.09
C TRP A 123 0.77 7.78 2.04
N LEU A 124 1.47 7.58 0.93
CA LEU A 124 1.63 8.56 -0.15
C LEU A 124 0.84 8.20 -1.41
N SER A 125 0.04 7.12 -1.36
CA SER A 125 -0.79 6.65 -2.48
C SER A 125 0.00 6.23 -3.72
N TYR A 126 1.26 5.80 -3.55
CA TYR A 126 2.07 5.28 -4.67
C TYR A 126 1.47 3.97 -5.19
N LYS A 127 1.67 3.69 -6.48
CA LYS A 127 1.16 2.49 -7.15
C LYS A 127 2.25 1.87 -8.02
N ASP A 128 2.26 0.55 -8.09
CA ASP A 128 3.15 -0.15 -9.01
C ASP A 128 2.59 0.00 -10.41
N ALA A 129 3.44 0.36 -11.37
CA ALA A 129 3.09 0.39 -12.78
C ALA A 129 3.55 -0.92 -13.43
N ILE A 130 2.61 -1.64 -14.06
CA ILE A 130 2.88 -2.87 -14.80
C ILE A 130 2.46 -2.62 -16.25
N SER A 131 3.39 -2.79 -17.19
CA SER A 131 3.11 -2.80 -18.63
C SER A 131 3.13 -4.25 -19.11
N ILE A 132 2.04 -4.72 -19.69
CA ILE A 132 1.93 -6.06 -20.26
C ILE A 132 1.91 -5.90 -21.78
N GLU A 133 2.99 -6.33 -22.44
CA GLU A 133 3.01 -6.47 -23.90
C GLU A 133 2.55 -7.88 -24.24
N GLU A 134 1.38 -7.99 -24.88
CA GLU A 134 0.83 -9.26 -25.35
C GLU A 134 1.53 -9.67 -26.66
N SER A 135 2.59 -10.46 -26.55
CA SER A 135 3.29 -11.03 -27.71
C SER A 135 2.66 -12.34 -28.16
N ILE A 136 1.33 -12.38 -28.35
CA ILE A 136 0.65 -13.53 -28.94
C ILE A 136 0.61 -13.30 -30.46
N PRO A 137 1.38 -14.04 -31.27
CA PRO A 137 1.28 -13.94 -32.72
C PRO A 137 -0.03 -14.61 -33.13
N GLY A 138 -1.02 -13.82 -33.55
CA GLY A 138 -2.15 -14.31 -34.34
C GLY A 138 -3.43 -14.67 -33.59
N THR A 139 -3.93 -13.80 -32.71
CA THR A 139 -5.37 -13.83 -32.40
C THR A 139 -6.12 -13.30 -33.61
N THR A 140 -6.52 -14.17 -34.54
CA THR A 140 -7.57 -13.84 -35.50
C THR A 140 -8.78 -13.43 -34.66
N GLU A 141 -9.20 -12.16 -34.74
CA GLU A 141 -10.43 -11.71 -34.11
C GLU A 141 -11.58 -12.58 -34.63
N LYS A 142 -11.92 -13.65 -33.91
CA LYS A 142 -13.13 -14.40 -34.19
C LYS A 142 -14.27 -13.47 -33.80
N ARG A 143 -14.94 -12.92 -34.82
CA ARG A 143 -16.14 -12.09 -34.70
C ARG A 143 -17.03 -12.66 -33.60
N ALA A 144 -17.33 -11.84 -32.60
CA ALA A 144 -18.32 -12.19 -31.58
C ALA A 144 -19.65 -12.50 -32.30
N LEU A 145 -20.19 -13.70 -32.06
CA LEU A 145 -21.48 -14.10 -32.61
C LEU A 145 -22.56 -13.16 -32.05
N SER A 146 -23.43 -12.66 -32.93
CA SER A 146 -24.61 -11.94 -32.48
C SER A 146 -25.57 -12.90 -31.76
N ALA A 147 -26.49 -12.37 -30.95
CA ALA A 147 -27.44 -13.19 -30.19
C ALA A 147 -28.28 -14.16 -31.07
N ALA A 148 -28.47 -13.84 -32.35
CA ALA A 148 -29.15 -14.70 -33.32
C ALA A 148 -28.27 -15.83 -33.88
N GLU A 149 -26.95 -15.70 -33.78
CA GLU A 149 -25.94 -16.65 -34.27
C GLU A 149 -25.45 -17.59 -33.15
N LEU A 150 -25.92 -17.39 -31.91
CA LEU A 150 -25.62 -18.28 -30.80
C LEU A 150 -26.31 -19.65 -30.99
N PRO A 151 -25.61 -20.77 -30.76
CA PRO A 151 -26.23 -22.08 -30.74
C PRO A 151 -27.36 -22.12 -29.69
N LYS A 152 -28.51 -22.69 -30.06
CA LYS A 152 -29.59 -22.92 -29.09
C LYS A 152 -29.13 -23.97 -28.09
N LEU A 153 -29.26 -23.65 -26.80
CA LEU A 153 -28.86 -24.55 -25.72
C LEU A 153 -29.68 -25.86 -25.81
N GLY A 154 -29.00 -26.96 -26.15
CA GLY A 154 -29.60 -28.29 -26.33
C GLY A 154 -29.47 -28.86 -27.75
N GLU A 155 -29.15 -28.07 -28.77
CA GLU A 155 -28.84 -28.56 -30.11
C GLU A 155 -27.33 -28.74 -30.28
N PHE A 156 -26.79 -29.85 -29.79
CA PHE A 156 -25.43 -30.26 -30.14
C PHE A 156 -25.46 -30.96 -31.50
N LYS A 157 -24.88 -30.33 -32.53
CA LYS A 157 -24.53 -31.05 -33.75
C LYS A 157 -23.51 -32.12 -33.35
N GLN A 158 -23.78 -33.40 -33.63
CA GLN A 158 -22.81 -34.47 -33.40
C GLN A 158 -21.50 -34.08 -34.11
N MET A 159 -20.49 -33.69 -33.35
CA MET A 159 -19.15 -33.55 -33.89
C MET A 159 -18.68 -34.94 -34.31
N GLN A 160 -18.33 -35.10 -35.58
CA GLN A 160 -17.64 -36.29 -36.04
C GLN A 160 -16.30 -36.35 -35.29
N SER A 161 -15.85 -37.55 -34.92
CA SER A 161 -14.61 -37.74 -34.14
C SER A 161 -13.37 -37.18 -34.83
N GLU A 162 -13.45 -36.96 -36.14
CA GLU A 162 -12.42 -36.35 -36.98
C GLU A 162 -12.21 -34.85 -36.73
N ASP A 163 -13.22 -34.15 -36.20
CA ASP A 163 -13.19 -32.72 -35.90
C ASP A 163 -12.72 -32.40 -34.47
N LEU A 164 -12.46 -33.43 -33.65
CA LEU A 164 -11.91 -33.25 -32.31
C LEU A 164 -10.39 -33.07 -32.40
N PRO A 165 -9.81 -32.04 -31.74
CA PRO A 165 -8.36 -31.91 -31.68
C PRO A 165 -7.77 -33.15 -31.02
N ARG A 166 -6.86 -33.84 -31.71
CA ARG A 166 -6.10 -34.95 -31.13
C ARG A 166 -5.20 -34.37 -30.03
N LEU A 167 -5.61 -34.55 -28.78
CA LEU A 167 -4.76 -34.29 -27.63
C LEU A 167 -3.49 -35.16 -27.78
N GLY A 168 -2.35 -34.47 -27.90
CA GLY A 168 -1.08 -35.04 -28.30
C GLY A 168 -0.66 -36.24 -27.46
N ALA A 169 0.00 -37.18 -28.13
CA ALA A 169 0.72 -38.28 -27.51
C ALA A 169 1.57 -37.77 -26.35
N ILE A 170 1.45 -38.44 -25.20
CA ILE A 170 2.34 -38.26 -24.07
C ILE A 170 3.75 -38.59 -24.59
N LYS A 171 4.61 -37.57 -24.68
CA LYS A 171 6.04 -37.80 -24.92
C LYS A 171 6.59 -38.32 -23.59
N GLU A 172 6.77 -39.64 -23.50
CA GLU A 172 7.46 -40.28 -22.39
C GLU A 172 8.82 -39.59 -22.23
N TRP A 173 9.06 -39.04 -21.04
CA TRP A 173 10.36 -38.50 -20.65
C TRP A 173 11.29 -39.69 -20.39
N GLU A 174 12.21 -39.96 -21.31
CA GLU A 174 13.37 -40.80 -21.02
C GLU A 174 14.33 -39.95 -20.18
N GLY A 175 14.53 -40.36 -18.92
CA GLY A 175 15.52 -39.77 -18.05
C GLY A 175 16.92 -40.17 -18.50
N GLU A 176 17.76 -39.20 -18.83
CA GLU A 176 19.20 -39.41 -18.89
C GLU A 176 19.76 -39.39 -17.46
N GLU A 177 20.07 -40.59 -16.98
CA GLU A 177 20.98 -40.87 -15.87
C GLU A 177 22.39 -40.46 -16.33
N ASN A 178 22.95 -39.41 -15.75
CA ASN A 178 24.37 -39.09 -15.88
C ASN A 178 25.07 -39.50 -14.58
N ASP A 179 25.97 -40.48 -14.72
CA ASP A 179 27.02 -40.86 -13.77
C ASP A 179 27.94 -39.68 -13.41
#